data_AF-A0A1Q7WM76-F1
#
_entry.id   AF-A0A1Q7WM76-F1
#
_cell.length_a   1.000
_cell.length_b   1.000
_cell.length_c   1.000
_cell.angle_alpha   90.00
_cell.angle_beta   90.00
_cell.angle_gamma   90.00
#
_symmetry.space_group_name_H-M   'P 1'
#
loop_
_entity.id
_entity.type
_entity.pdbx_description
1 polymer ?
#
loop_
_entity_poly.entity_id
_entity_poly.type
_entity_poly.pdbx_seq_one_letter_code
_entity_poly.pdbx_strand_id
1 'polypeptide(L)'
;MLGTIVVGVEATVKQLPAARWTEYLVSLAPNHEGPMASVFVAGMRPGDQRPVRARRLRAISFDPHEDELKLSVGGRDWSAPELRYVIAAPRRIGVQQSSGSRALVVDDASGVRTIIMLASKMQSGATSAPPAHTSQRSRAGNRARYRRRRAACVS
;
A
#
# COMPACT_ATOMS: atom_id res chain seq x y z
N MET A 1 14.29 -14.42 23.51
CA MET A 1 14.20 -14.79 22.07
C MET A 1 13.00 -14.09 21.48
N LEU A 2 13.20 -13.03 20.71
CA LEU A 2 12.14 -12.36 19.95
C LEU A 2 12.48 -12.52 18.48
N GLY A 3 11.52 -13.06 17.73
CA GLY A 3 11.67 -13.51 16.36
C GLY A 3 12.09 -12.39 15.43
N THR A 4 13.22 -12.60 14.77
CA THR A 4 13.60 -11.95 13.53
C THR A 4 12.45 -12.07 12.56
N ILE A 5 11.87 -10.93 12.15
CA ILE A 5 11.07 -10.89 10.93
C ILE A 5 12.08 -11.08 9.80
N VAL A 6 12.30 -12.34 9.42
CA VAL A 6 13.01 -12.69 8.21
C VAL A 6 12.09 -12.26 7.08
N VAL A 7 12.34 -11.07 6.52
CA VAL A 7 11.84 -10.73 5.19
C VAL A 7 12.47 -11.76 4.27
N GLY A 8 11.68 -12.77 3.90
CA GLY A 8 12.12 -13.87 3.08
C GLY A 8 12.68 -13.38 1.75
N VAL A 9 13.83 -13.96 1.38
CA VAL A 9 14.67 -13.65 0.22
C VAL A 9 15.45 -12.35 0.37
N GLU A 10 16.79 -12.46 0.46
CA GLU A 10 17.71 -11.35 0.24
C GLU A 10 17.47 -10.76 -1.15
N ALA A 11 16.50 -9.87 -1.29
CA ALA A 11 16.36 -9.09 -2.50
C ALA A 11 17.52 -8.11 -2.52
N THR A 12 18.60 -8.44 -3.22
CA THR A 12 19.76 -7.57 -3.36
C THR A 12 19.33 -6.22 -3.94
N VAL A 13 19.70 -5.14 -3.27
CA VAL A 13 19.48 -3.79 -3.78
C VAL A 13 20.44 -3.58 -4.95
N LYS A 14 19.91 -3.49 -6.17
CA LYS A 14 20.71 -3.18 -7.36
C LYS A 14 20.87 -1.68 -7.49
N GLN A 15 22.10 -1.19 -7.42
CA GLN A 15 22.36 0.24 -7.63
C GLN A 15 22.05 0.64 -9.08
N LEU A 16 21.26 1.71 -9.23
CA LEU A 16 20.95 2.32 -10.51
C LEU A 16 22.06 3.33 -10.85
N PRO A 17 22.73 3.21 -12.01
CA PRO A 17 23.72 4.20 -12.45
C PRO A 17 23.09 5.60 -12.57
N ALA A 18 23.82 6.63 -12.15
CA ALA A 18 23.32 8.02 -12.14
C ALA A 18 22.80 8.48 -13.51
N ALA A 19 23.49 8.11 -14.59
CA ALA A 19 23.09 8.40 -15.97
C ALA A 19 21.71 7.83 -16.36
N ARG A 20 21.16 6.87 -15.60
CA ARG A 20 19.85 6.25 -15.84
C ARG A 20 18.75 6.75 -14.92
N TRP A 21 19.04 7.64 -13.97
CA TRP A 21 18.05 8.06 -12.97
C TRP A 21 16.83 8.70 -13.61
N THR A 22 17.02 9.69 -14.49
CA THR A 22 15.92 10.42 -15.11
C THR A 22 15.00 9.51 -15.93
N GLU A 23 15.56 8.74 -16.87
CA GLU A 23 14.80 7.82 -17.71
C GLU A 23 14.07 6.75 -16.87
N TYR A 24 14.77 6.15 -15.91
CA TYR A 24 14.21 5.10 -15.08
C TYR A 24 13.05 5.60 -14.22
N LEU A 25 13.20 6.74 -13.56
CA LEU A 25 12.17 7.28 -12.67
C LEU A 25 10.90 7.66 -13.47
N VAL A 26 11.05 8.35 -14.60
CA VAL A 26 9.91 8.71 -15.46
C VAL A 26 9.15 7.47 -15.94
N SER A 27 9.85 6.37 -16.23
CA SER A 27 9.24 5.09 -16.65
C SER A 27 8.33 4.45 -15.59
N LEU A 28 8.38 4.87 -14.33
CA LEU A 28 7.57 4.30 -13.23
C LEU A 28 6.14 4.83 -13.21
N ALA A 29 5.87 5.97 -13.86
CA ALA A 29 4.55 6.59 -13.88
C ALA A 29 4.21 7.24 -15.25
N PRO A 30 4.27 6.49 -16.36
CA PRO A 30 4.21 7.08 -17.71
C PRO A 30 2.88 7.77 -18.06
N ASN A 31 1.77 7.43 -17.38
CA ASN A 31 0.41 7.94 -17.72
C ASN A 31 -0.37 8.46 -16.50
N HIS A 32 0.29 8.86 -15.41
CA HIS A 32 -0.36 9.25 -14.15
C HIS A 32 -1.35 8.21 -13.55
N GLU A 33 -1.27 6.97 -14.03
CA GLU A 33 -1.93 5.77 -13.52
C GLU A 33 -0.91 4.86 -12.82
N GLY A 34 0.06 5.47 -12.12
CA GLY A 34 1.18 4.74 -11.54
C GLY A 34 0.77 3.77 -10.43
N PRO A 35 1.72 2.92 -9.99
CA PRO A 35 1.53 2.01 -8.85
C PRO A 35 1.11 2.76 -7.58
N MET A 36 0.65 2.02 -6.58
CA MET A 36 0.50 2.56 -5.23
C MET A 36 1.89 2.80 -4.63
N ALA A 37 2.11 4.01 -4.10
CA ALA A 37 3.36 4.44 -3.52
C ALA A 37 3.22 4.74 -2.02
N SER A 38 4.18 4.27 -1.24
CA SER A 38 4.39 4.65 0.16
C SER A 38 5.81 5.16 0.33
N VAL A 39 5.99 6.21 1.13
CA VAL A 39 7.29 6.86 1.35
C VAL A 39 7.65 6.75 2.82
N PHE A 40 8.85 6.24 3.09
CA PHE A 40 9.39 6.07 4.44
C PHE A 40 10.77 6.73 4.51
N VAL A 41 11.00 7.54 5.53
CA VAL A 41 12.33 8.09 5.81
C VAL A 41 12.95 7.31 6.97
N ALA A 42 14.09 6.67 6.74
CA ALA A 42 14.80 5.93 7.77
C ALA A 42 15.28 6.88 8.88
N GLY A 43 15.18 6.42 10.14
CA GLY A 43 15.54 7.21 11.32
C GLY A 43 14.37 7.93 12.01
N MET A 44 13.18 8.01 11.38
CA MET A 44 11.96 8.35 12.13
C MET A 44 11.49 7.12 12.92
N ARG A 45 11.07 7.31 14.17
CA ARG A 45 10.56 6.19 14.97
C ARG A 45 9.24 5.69 14.37
N PRO A 46 8.90 4.39 14.48
CA PRO A 46 7.63 3.82 13.99
C PRO A 46 6.33 4.45 14.54
N GLY A 47 6.40 5.43 15.46
CA GLY A 47 5.28 6.26 15.93
C GLY A 47 5.31 7.72 15.47
N ASP A 48 6.45 8.21 14.96
CA ASP A 48 6.61 9.59 14.47
C ASP A 48 6.12 9.70 13.02
N GLN A 49 6.23 8.61 12.26
CA GLN A 49 5.54 8.47 10.99
C GLN A 49 4.11 8.04 11.27
N ARG A 50 3.14 8.98 11.15
CA ARG A 50 1.77 8.56 10.85
C ARG A 50 1.84 7.63 9.64
N PRO A 51 1.21 6.44 9.66
CA PRO A 51 1.22 5.56 8.51
C PRO A 51 0.69 6.34 7.31
N VAL A 52 1.59 6.79 6.43
CA VAL A 52 1.22 7.43 5.19
C VAL A 52 0.61 6.31 4.37
N ARG A 53 -0.72 6.26 4.38
CA ARG A 53 -1.47 5.31 3.55
C ARG A 53 -0.89 5.37 2.14
N ALA A 54 -0.67 4.20 1.54
CA ALA A 54 -0.21 4.13 0.16
C ALA A 54 -1.15 4.97 -0.71
N ARG A 55 -0.58 5.85 -1.52
CA ARG A 55 -1.30 6.76 -2.42
C ARG A 55 -0.89 6.46 -3.85
N ARG A 56 -1.77 6.70 -4.81
CA ARG A 56 -1.46 6.47 -6.22
C ARG A 56 -0.28 7.36 -6.65
N LEU A 57 0.75 6.77 -7.23
CA LEU A 57 1.88 7.51 -7.81
C LEU A 57 1.39 8.33 -9.01
N ARG A 58 1.65 9.64 -8.98
CA ARG A 58 1.28 10.56 -10.06
C ARG A 58 2.46 10.93 -10.92
N ALA A 59 3.60 11.23 -10.30
CA ALA A 59 4.85 11.51 -10.99
C ALA A 59 6.05 11.14 -10.10
N ILE A 60 7.14 10.74 -10.73
CA ILE A 60 8.45 10.64 -10.10
C ILE A 60 9.52 10.95 -11.14
N SER A 61 10.46 11.81 -10.80
CA SER A 61 11.49 12.29 -11.72
C SER A 61 12.74 12.71 -10.96
N PHE A 62 13.87 12.73 -11.67
CA PHE A 62 15.10 13.37 -11.20
C PHE A 62 15.45 14.53 -12.14
N ASP A 63 15.67 15.68 -11.54
CA ASP A 63 16.06 16.93 -12.17
C ASP A 63 17.56 17.17 -11.93
N PRO A 64 18.43 16.94 -12.93
CA PRO A 64 19.88 17.08 -12.76
C PRO A 64 20.32 18.54 -12.65
N HIS A 65 19.50 19.51 -13.06
CA HIS A 65 19.84 20.93 -12.93
C HIS A 65 19.71 21.41 -11.49
N GLU A 66 18.66 20.95 -10.80
CA GLU A 66 18.41 21.27 -9.39
C GLU A 66 19.03 20.24 -8.42
N ASP A 67 19.58 19.13 -8.93
CA ASP A 67 20.01 17.96 -8.14
C ASP A 67 18.88 17.45 -7.23
N GLU A 68 17.66 17.33 -7.76
CA GLU A 68 16.46 16.98 -6.98
C GLU A 68 15.70 15.77 -7.54
N LEU A 69 15.35 14.82 -6.66
CA LEU A 69 14.33 13.83 -6.95
C LEU A 69 12.97 14.33 -6.46
N LYS A 70 12.02 14.46 -7.39
CA LYS A 70 10.66 14.94 -7.15
C LYS A 70 9.69 13.77 -7.25
N LEU A 71 8.78 13.66 -6.29
CA LEU A 71 7.77 12.60 -6.22
C LEU A 71 6.41 13.22 -5.85
N SER A 72 5.34 12.83 -6.56
CA SER A 72 3.99 13.20 -6.17
C SER A 72 3.02 12.03 -6.14
N VAL A 73 2.14 12.02 -5.14
CA VAL A 73 1.20 10.93 -4.85
C VAL A 73 -0.19 11.45 -4.47
N GLY A 74 -1.25 10.73 -4.85
CA GLY A 74 -2.64 11.07 -4.53
C GLY A 74 -3.29 12.04 -5.53
N GLY A 75 -4.21 12.88 -5.05
CA GLY A 75 -4.76 14.01 -5.82
C GLY A 75 -5.73 13.69 -6.97
N ARG A 76 -6.14 12.43 -7.16
CA ARG A 76 -7.15 12.07 -8.18
C ARG A 76 -8.60 12.26 -7.68
N ASP A 77 -8.82 12.07 -6.38
CA ASP A 77 -10.14 12.15 -5.77
C ASP A 77 -10.17 13.28 -4.73
N TRP A 78 -11.29 13.98 -4.58
CA TRP A 78 -11.47 15.07 -3.59
C TRP A 78 -11.18 14.65 -2.13
N SER A 79 -11.13 13.34 -1.86
CA SER A 79 -10.94 12.77 -0.53
C SER A 79 -9.50 12.85 -0.01
N ALA A 80 -8.50 13.12 -0.86
CA ALA A 80 -7.11 13.22 -0.42
C ALA A 80 -6.28 14.20 -1.27
N PRO A 81 -5.69 15.25 -0.67
CA PRO A 81 -4.84 16.19 -1.39
C PRO A 81 -3.62 15.48 -1.98
N GLU A 82 -3.09 16.01 -3.08
CA GLU A 82 -1.81 15.57 -3.63
C GLU A 82 -0.69 15.89 -2.62
N LEU A 83 0.16 14.91 -2.33
CA LEU A 83 1.38 15.11 -1.56
C LEU A 83 2.57 15.16 -2.51
N ARG A 84 3.48 16.11 -2.26
CA ARG A 84 4.70 16.32 -3.03
C ARG A 84 5.89 16.17 -2.10
N TYR A 85 6.85 15.36 -2.52
CA TYR A 85 8.10 15.10 -1.82
C TYR A 85 9.24 15.54 -2.72
N VAL A 86 10.26 16.12 -2.09
CA VAL A 86 11.53 16.47 -2.73
C VAL A 86 12.64 15.83 -1.91
N ILE A 87 13.50 15.08 -2.57
CA ILE A 87 14.75 14.58 -2.00
C ILE A 87 15.85 15.36 -2.70
N ALA A 88 16.45 16.30 -1.98
CA ALA A 88 17.55 17.12 -2.49
C ALA A 88 18.84 16.32 -2.50
N ALA A 89 19.68 16.58 -3.49
CA ALA A 89 21.02 16.04 -3.62
C ALA A 89 21.12 14.51 -3.48
N PRO A 90 20.36 13.70 -4.25
CA PRO A 90 20.46 12.25 -4.19
C PRO A 90 21.86 11.80 -4.61
N ARG A 91 22.46 10.89 -3.83
CA ARG A 91 23.80 10.36 -4.09
C ARG A 91 23.77 8.92 -4.58
N ARG A 92 22.79 8.14 -4.12
CA ARG A 92 22.61 6.76 -4.55
C ARG A 92 21.13 6.45 -4.68
N ILE A 93 20.77 5.83 -5.79
CA ILE A 93 19.45 5.22 -5.97
C ILE A 93 19.67 3.74 -6.19
N GLY A 94 19.13 2.93 -5.29
CA GLY A 94 19.05 1.49 -5.38
C GLY A 94 17.63 1.05 -5.74
N VAL A 95 17.53 -0.05 -6.48
CA VAL A 95 16.26 -0.68 -6.80
C VAL A 95 16.26 -2.09 -6.23
N GLN A 96 15.27 -2.37 -5.40
CA GLN A 96 14.96 -3.71 -4.93
C GLN A 96 13.67 -4.15 -5.61
N GLN A 97 13.68 -5.33 -6.22
CA GLN A 97 12.49 -5.90 -6.85
C GLN A 97 12.07 -7.15 -6.10
N SER A 98 10.77 -7.27 -5.88
CA SER A 98 10.12 -8.45 -5.28
C SER A 98 8.87 -8.80 -6.09
N SER A 99 8.29 -9.98 -5.83
CA SER A 99 7.07 -10.42 -6.51
C SER A 99 5.92 -9.43 -6.29
N GLY A 100 5.62 -8.63 -7.32
CA GLY A 100 4.52 -7.66 -7.31
C GLY A 100 4.81 -6.31 -6.67
N SER A 101 6.04 -6.07 -6.20
CA SER A 101 6.43 -4.77 -5.62
C SER A 101 7.88 -4.41 -5.94
N ARG A 102 8.19 -3.13 -5.79
CA ARG A 102 9.51 -2.56 -6.03
C ARG A 102 9.79 -1.50 -4.97
N ALA A 103 10.98 -1.51 -4.39
CA ALA A 103 11.44 -0.42 -3.54
C ALA A 103 12.54 0.37 -4.24
N LEU A 104 12.43 1.70 -4.19
CA LEU A 104 13.54 2.61 -4.47
C LEU A 104 14.16 2.98 -3.13
N VAL A 105 15.46 2.74 -2.98
CA VAL A 105 16.24 3.14 -1.81
C VAL A 105 17.09 4.32 -2.23
N VAL A 106 16.82 5.48 -1.67
CA VAL A 106 17.49 6.75 -2.01
C VAL A 106 18.30 7.19 -0.82
N ASP A 107 19.62 7.26 -0.98
CA ASP A 107 20.52 7.90 -0.02
C ASP A 107 20.87 9.29 -0.55
N ASP A 108 20.62 10.33 0.24
CA ASP A 108 20.92 11.72 -0.12
C ASP A 108 22.22 12.24 0.51
N ALA A 109 22.63 13.45 0.10
CA ALA A 109 23.85 14.09 0.59
C ALA A 109 23.81 14.45 2.08
N SER A 110 22.62 14.52 2.68
CA SER A 110 22.48 14.76 4.13
C SER A 110 22.69 13.48 4.96
N GLY A 111 22.84 12.33 4.29
CA GLY A 111 22.95 11.02 4.93
C GLY A 111 21.60 10.40 5.30
N VAL A 112 20.49 11.01 4.87
CA VAL A 112 19.15 10.48 5.08
C VAL A 112 18.83 9.44 4.02
N ARG A 113 18.26 8.31 4.47
CA ARG A 113 17.78 7.24 3.58
C ARG A 113 16.26 7.31 3.46
N THR A 114 15.78 7.45 2.24
CA THR A 114 14.35 7.39 1.91
C THR A 114 14.05 6.10 1.14
N ILE A 115 13.00 5.40 1.54
CA ILE A 115 12.50 4.19 0.89
C ILE A 115 11.13 4.51 0.27
N ILE A 116 11.04 4.37 -1.05
CA ILE A 116 9.80 4.54 -1.81
C ILE A 116 9.33 3.15 -2.24
N MET A 117 8.28 2.64 -1.62
CA MET A 117 7.67 1.37 -1.98
C MET A 117 6.62 1.56 -3.05
N LEU A 118 6.68 0.78 -4.12
CA LEU A 118 5.77 0.78 -5.27
C LEU A 118 5.11 -0.60 -5.40
N ALA A 119 3.78 -0.65 -5.51
CA ALA A 119 3.01 -1.87 -5.68
C ALA A 119 1.96 -1.74 -6.80
N SER A 120 1.82 -2.76 -7.65
CA SER A 120 1.02 -2.71 -8.89
C SER A 120 -0.49 -2.54 -8.67
N LYS A 121 -1.12 -3.22 -7.70
CA LYS A 121 -2.47 -2.88 -7.20
C LYS A 121 -2.85 -3.64 -5.92
N MET A 122 -3.53 -2.92 -5.01
CA MET A 122 -4.33 -3.32 -3.83
C MET A 122 -3.93 -4.61 -3.09
N GLN A 123 -3.14 -4.49 -2.03
CA GLN A 123 -3.62 -5.06 -0.77
C GLN A 123 -4.72 -4.14 -0.27
N SER A 124 -5.92 -4.30 -0.85
CA SER A 124 -7.12 -3.91 -0.14
C SER A 124 -7.06 -4.73 1.15
N GLY A 125 -7.10 -4.08 2.30
CA GLY A 125 -7.24 -4.77 3.57
C GLY A 125 -8.59 -5.49 3.57
N ALA A 126 -8.67 -6.64 2.92
CA ALA A 126 -9.67 -7.65 3.23
C ALA A 126 -9.29 -8.15 4.62
N THR A 127 -9.80 -7.44 5.63
CA THR A 127 -10.13 -8.05 6.91
C THR A 127 -10.76 -9.39 6.59
N SER A 128 -10.15 -10.46 7.10
CA SER A 128 -10.71 -11.80 7.03
C SER A 128 -12.14 -11.76 7.54
N ALA A 129 -13.12 -11.76 6.65
CA ALA A 129 -14.43 -12.28 7.00
C ALA A 129 -14.22 -13.77 7.31
N PRO A 130 -14.60 -14.27 8.49
CA PRO A 130 -14.54 -15.70 8.74
C PRO A 130 -15.45 -16.42 7.72
N PRO A 131 -15.08 -17.61 7.24
CA PRO A 131 -15.90 -18.32 6.28
C PRO A 131 -17.28 -18.60 6.88
N ALA A 132 -18.32 -18.20 6.16
CA ALA A 132 -19.68 -18.62 6.42
C ALA A 132 -19.73 -20.15 6.40
N HIS A 133 -19.89 -20.76 7.57
CA HIS A 133 -20.25 -22.17 7.66
C HIS A 133 -21.69 -22.32 7.17
N THR A 134 -21.82 -22.66 5.88
CA THR A 134 -22.97 -23.35 5.34
C THR A 134 -23.15 -24.65 6.13
N SER A 135 -24.15 -24.71 7.00
CA SER A 135 -24.68 -25.98 7.52
C SER A 135 -26.09 -26.17 7.00
N GLN A 136 -26.15 -26.87 5.86
CA GLN A 136 -27.33 -27.45 5.27
C GLN A 136 -27.50 -28.88 5.82
N ARG A 137 -28.40 -29.08 6.79
CA ARG A 137 -29.15 -30.32 7.11
C ARG A 137 -29.99 -30.01 8.37
N SER A 138 -31.25 -30.40 8.53
CA SER A 138 -31.96 -31.52 7.95
C SER A 138 -33.47 -31.27 8.01
N ARG A 139 -34.20 -31.76 7.00
CA ARG A 139 -35.64 -32.00 7.07
C ARG A 139 -35.90 -33.08 8.13
N ALA A 140 -36.78 -32.81 9.08
CA ALA A 140 -37.62 -33.81 9.74
C ALA A 140 -38.81 -33.07 10.35
N GLY A 141 -40.00 -33.35 9.84
CA GLY A 141 -41.22 -32.72 10.31
C GLY A 141 -41.59 -33.17 11.72
N ASN A 142 -42.41 -32.37 12.40
CA ASN A 142 -43.45 -32.99 13.20
C ASN A 142 -44.70 -32.11 13.30
N ARG A 143 -45.82 -32.76 13.00
CA ARG A 143 -47.19 -32.28 13.16
C ARG A 143 -47.49 -32.12 14.65
N ALA A 144 -48.08 -31.00 15.03
CA ALA A 144 -49.04 -30.93 16.13
C ALA A 144 -49.98 -29.76 15.84
N ARG A 145 -51.04 -29.97 15.03
CA ARG A 145 -52.42 -30.05 15.53
C ARG A 145 -52.63 -29.34 16.88
N TYR A 146 -53.17 -28.13 16.84
CA TYR A 146 -54.24 -27.74 17.75
C TYR A 146 -55.31 -26.97 16.95
N ARG A 147 -56.51 -27.54 16.93
CA ARG A 147 -57.73 -26.98 16.33
C ARG A 147 -58.73 -26.84 17.47
N ARG A 148 -59.37 -25.66 17.54
CA ARG A 148 -60.63 -25.32 18.24
C ARG A 148 -60.51 -25.16 19.77
N ARG A 149 -61.07 -24.12 20.38
CA ARG A 149 -62.50 -23.69 20.29
C ARG A 149 -62.71 -22.17 20.46
N ARG A 150 -63.70 -21.66 19.71
CA ARG A 150 -64.62 -20.52 20.00
C ARG A 150 -65.13 -20.54 21.46
N ALA A 151 -65.69 -19.52 22.10
CA ALA A 151 -66.10 -18.13 21.84
C ALA A 151 -66.52 -17.53 23.20
N ALA A 152 -66.58 -16.19 23.33
CA ALA A 152 -67.73 -15.45 23.89
C ALA A 152 -67.40 -13.95 24.01
N CYS A 153 -68.23 -13.11 23.39
CA CYS A 153 -68.44 -11.72 23.77
C CYS A 153 -69.16 -11.66 25.11
N VAL A 154 -69.01 -10.59 25.91
CA VAL A 154 -70.10 -9.76 26.46
C VAL A 154 -69.51 -8.38 26.83
N SER A 155 -70.33 -7.37 26.56
CA SER A 155 -70.28 -5.92 26.76
C SER A 155 -69.59 -5.37 28.01
#